data_AF-A0A0F4YV24-F1
#
_entry.id   AF-A0A0F4YV24-F1
#
_cell.length_a   1.000
_cell.length_b   1.000
_cell.length_c   1.000
_cell.angle_alpha   90.00
_cell.angle_beta   90.00
_cell.angle_gamma   90.00
#
_symmetry.space_group_name_H-M   'P 1'
#
loop_
_entity.id
_entity.type
_entity.pdbx_description
1 polymer ?
#
loop_
_entity_poly.entity_id
_entity_poly.type
_entity_poly.pdbx_seq_one_letter_code
_entity_poly.pdbx_strand_id
1 'polypeptide(L)'
;MASTFDGLPPSFAGKTTPSRFHVSVPDTKLAELQKLVRLSPLAPATYENQQSNRRYGVSREWMAEAKARWEKFDWRRCEKHINSFPQFMIPIRTVLDNDSVELEIHFVALFSQKRDAVPLIFLHGWPGMTPPDDTKKRNLLIRTFFFVGSFLEFLPILSLFRDEFAPDNLPYHIVVPSLPGYAFSSPPPLDRDFQIQDVARVMNALMVELGFGNGYVAQGGDIGSKVARVMAAEHDACRAVHLNFCIMSQPKNIDTNQLDDIERQGMMRLSEFHRLGSAYALEQATRPSTIGLVLSSSPLALLAWIAEKFLDWTDADPPTDLILESVTLYWLTETLPRSIYPYRQLFTPGTVSAHEKPQWYIHKPFGYSWFPKELAPIPRSWAATTGNLVFYREHTQLIDVANSQGGHFAAMEQPSTLKKDVCDFIAKKEREHGFAEKRILTVLLVESVTKYSIAFISQYNSIIVIVIVASVMPSTTGGFETSKGEKGGKKTELPIRKMEELPFMATLHLFFLPSHPDATKQNTSQENTHSLLTH
;
A
#
# COMPACT_ATOMS: atom_id res chain seq x y z
N MET A 1 21.97 -11.59 18.65
CA MET A 1 21.34 -12.10 17.42
C MET A 1 20.97 -10.87 16.60
N ALA A 2 21.39 -10.79 15.32
CA ALA A 2 21.01 -9.66 14.48
C ALA A 2 19.47 -9.63 14.41
N SER A 3 18.87 -8.53 14.86
CA SER A 3 17.42 -8.36 14.88
C SER A 3 16.88 -8.50 13.46
N THR A 4 16.10 -9.53 13.19
CA THR A 4 15.45 -9.79 11.91
C THR A 4 14.06 -9.13 11.91
N PHE A 5 13.59 -8.66 10.74
CA PHE A 5 12.29 -7.99 10.56
C PHE A 5 11.06 -8.95 10.71
N ASP A 6 11.24 -10.10 11.35
CA ASP A 6 10.30 -11.21 11.40
C ASP A 6 9.52 -11.34 12.71
N GLY A 7 9.85 -10.52 13.73
CA GLY A 7 9.03 -10.41 14.93
C GLY A 7 7.66 -9.82 14.60
N LEU A 8 6.58 -10.44 15.06
CA LEU A 8 5.24 -9.87 14.91
C LEU A 8 5.17 -8.46 15.54
N PRO A 9 4.28 -7.57 15.06
CA PRO A 9 4.14 -6.23 15.60
C PRO A 9 3.98 -6.22 17.12
N PRO A 10 4.53 -5.24 17.86
CA PRO A 10 4.30 -5.12 19.30
C PRO A 10 2.82 -4.96 19.69
N SER A 11 2.01 -4.48 18.74
CA SER A 11 0.54 -4.34 18.86
C SER A 11 -0.22 -5.62 18.48
N PHE A 12 0.45 -6.69 18.08
CA PHE A 12 -0.19 -7.92 17.65
C PHE A 12 -1.01 -8.51 18.81
N ALA A 13 -2.32 -8.55 18.59
CA ALA A 13 -3.30 -9.17 19.48
C ALA A 13 -4.29 -10.02 18.67
N GLY A 14 -3.86 -10.49 17.49
CA GLY A 14 -4.66 -11.32 16.59
C GLY A 14 -5.05 -12.63 17.25
N LYS A 15 -6.20 -13.18 16.83
CA LYS A 15 -6.67 -14.48 17.33
C LYS A 15 -5.86 -15.62 16.70
N THR A 16 -5.39 -15.40 15.49
CA THR A 16 -4.62 -16.36 14.71
C THR A 16 -3.19 -15.85 14.52
N THR A 17 -2.22 -16.59 15.05
CA THR A 17 -0.80 -16.29 14.83
C THR A 17 -0.40 -16.68 13.40
N PRO A 18 0.15 -15.76 12.58
CA PRO A 18 0.71 -16.10 11.28
C PRO A 18 1.82 -17.14 11.42
N SER A 19 1.78 -18.18 10.58
CA SER A 19 2.85 -19.18 10.50
C SER A 19 3.98 -18.70 9.60
N ARG A 20 5.23 -19.04 9.92
CA ARG A 20 6.38 -18.73 9.04
C ARG A 20 6.26 -19.54 7.76
N PHE A 21 6.44 -18.88 6.63
CA PHE A 21 6.40 -19.51 5.31
C PHE A 21 7.79 -19.48 4.67
N HIS A 22 8.11 -20.54 3.93
CA HIS A 22 9.34 -20.63 3.14
C HIS A 22 9.01 -21.32 1.82
N VAL A 23 9.38 -20.70 0.71
CA VAL A 23 9.21 -21.30 -0.62
C VAL A 23 10.14 -22.49 -0.74
N SER A 24 9.58 -23.66 -1.04
CA SER A 24 10.34 -24.87 -1.31
C SER A 24 9.62 -25.68 -2.38
N VAL A 25 9.97 -25.42 -3.64
CA VAL A 25 9.40 -26.10 -4.80
C VAL A 25 10.08 -27.47 -4.93
N PRO A 26 9.33 -28.58 -5.05
CA PRO A 26 9.93 -29.90 -5.25
C PRO A 26 10.76 -29.98 -6.55
N ASP A 27 11.92 -30.66 -6.51
CA ASP A 27 12.76 -30.88 -7.71
C ASP A 27 11.98 -31.56 -8.84
N THR A 28 11.00 -32.40 -8.50
CA THR A 28 10.11 -33.06 -9.46
C THR A 28 9.29 -32.05 -10.29
N LYS A 29 8.75 -30.99 -9.66
CA LYS A 29 8.04 -29.92 -10.37
C LYS A 29 8.96 -29.10 -11.27
N LEU A 30 10.21 -28.86 -10.83
CA LEU A 30 11.20 -28.15 -11.65
C LEU A 30 11.62 -28.96 -12.88
N ALA A 31 11.86 -30.27 -12.69
CA ALA A 31 12.18 -31.18 -13.77
C ALA A 31 11.01 -31.30 -14.77
N GLU A 32 9.77 -31.33 -14.28
CA GLU A 32 8.57 -31.32 -15.12
C GLU A 32 8.46 -30.04 -15.95
N LEU A 33 8.61 -28.86 -15.33
CA LEU A 33 8.62 -27.59 -16.04
C LEU A 33 9.70 -27.58 -17.15
N GLN A 34 10.93 -27.99 -16.84
CA GLN A 34 12.01 -28.05 -17.83
C GLN A 34 11.66 -28.96 -19.01
N LYS A 35 11.05 -30.12 -18.75
CA LYS A 35 10.59 -31.04 -19.79
C LYS A 35 9.52 -30.39 -20.67
N LEU A 36 8.53 -29.72 -20.07
CA LEU A 36 7.45 -29.05 -20.80
C LEU A 36 7.95 -27.86 -21.62
N VAL A 37 8.88 -27.06 -21.11
CA VAL A 37 9.53 -25.98 -21.87
C VAL A 37 10.22 -26.54 -23.12
N ARG A 38 11.05 -27.59 -22.97
CA ARG A 38 11.76 -28.22 -24.09
C ARG A 38 10.80 -28.75 -25.16
N LEU A 39 9.77 -29.48 -24.75
CA LEU A 39 8.81 -30.14 -25.65
C LEU A 39 7.81 -29.18 -26.30
N SER A 40 7.57 -28.00 -25.70
CA SER A 40 6.59 -27.05 -26.25
C SER A 40 7.06 -26.49 -27.60
N PRO A 41 6.26 -26.63 -28.68
CA PRO A 41 6.64 -26.14 -29.99
C PRO A 41 6.58 -24.61 -30.06
N LEU A 42 7.39 -24.02 -30.94
CA LEU A 42 7.21 -22.63 -31.37
C LEU A 42 6.26 -22.60 -32.57
N ALA A 43 5.45 -21.55 -32.67
CA ALA A 43 4.64 -21.32 -33.85
C ALA A 43 5.51 -21.24 -35.14
N PRO A 44 4.97 -21.62 -36.31
CA PRO A 44 5.64 -21.35 -37.58
C PRO A 44 5.84 -19.84 -37.76
N ALA A 45 6.80 -19.47 -38.61
CA ALA A 45 6.97 -18.07 -38.97
C ALA A 45 5.72 -17.57 -39.71
N THR A 46 5.20 -16.42 -39.28
CA THR A 46 4.10 -15.71 -39.94
C THR A 46 4.50 -14.25 -40.14
N TYR A 47 3.73 -13.52 -40.94
CA TYR A 47 3.97 -12.09 -41.11
C TYR A 47 3.91 -11.35 -39.76
N GLU A 48 2.94 -11.65 -38.92
CA GLU A 48 2.70 -10.98 -37.64
C GLU A 48 3.85 -11.20 -36.66
N ASN A 49 4.32 -12.44 -36.49
CA ASN A 49 5.36 -12.78 -35.53
C ASN A 49 6.79 -12.50 -36.02
N GLN A 50 6.93 -11.91 -37.21
CA GLN A 50 8.19 -11.38 -37.76
C GLN A 50 8.34 -9.86 -37.62
N GLN A 51 7.35 -9.16 -37.06
CA GLN A 51 7.43 -7.71 -36.89
C GLN A 51 8.32 -7.34 -35.71
N SER A 52 9.38 -6.58 -35.96
CA SER A 52 10.34 -6.15 -34.93
C SER A 52 9.80 -5.11 -33.95
N ASN A 53 8.72 -4.41 -34.31
CA ASN A 53 8.12 -3.34 -33.51
C ASN A 53 6.97 -3.80 -32.59
N ARG A 54 6.79 -5.12 -32.41
CA ARG A 54 5.78 -5.73 -31.52
C ARG A 54 4.31 -5.29 -31.75
N ARG A 55 3.99 -4.67 -32.90
CA ARG A 55 2.63 -4.16 -33.17
C ARG A 55 1.52 -5.23 -33.20
N TYR A 56 1.89 -6.51 -33.19
CA TYR A 56 0.99 -7.67 -33.13
C TYR A 56 1.35 -8.63 -31.97
N GLY A 57 2.06 -8.13 -30.95
CA GLY A 57 2.52 -8.93 -29.81
C GLY A 57 3.98 -9.38 -29.93
N VAL A 58 4.35 -10.36 -29.10
CA VAL A 58 5.73 -10.87 -29.01
C VAL A 58 6.23 -11.46 -30.34
N SER A 59 7.49 -11.17 -30.68
CA SER A 59 8.10 -11.71 -31.89
C SER A 59 8.48 -13.19 -31.71
N ARG A 60 8.52 -13.92 -32.82
CA ARG A 60 8.98 -15.31 -32.83
C ARG A 60 10.45 -15.43 -32.42
N GLU A 61 11.27 -14.46 -32.81
CA GLU A 61 12.69 -14.37 -32.42
C GLU A 61 12.82 -14.27 -30.90
N TRP A 62 12.11 -13.31 -30.28
CA TRP A 62 12.11 -13.15 -28.83
C TRP A 62 11.65 -14.42 -28.11
N MET A 63 10.57 -15.07 -28.59
CA MET A 63 10.08 -16.33 -28.02
C MET A 63 11.09 -17.47 -28.12
N ALA A 64 11.84 -17.56 -29.22
CA ALA A 64 12.88 -18.57 -29.40
C ALA A 64 14.05 -18.35 -28.43
N GLU A 65 14.49 -17.10 -28.28
CA GLU A 65 15.53 -16.72 -27.33
C GLU A 65 15.10 -16.96 -25.88
N ALA A 66 13.89 -16.53 -25.50
CA ALA A 66 13.34 -16.71 -24.18
C ALA A 66 13.19 -18.20 -23.83
N LYS A 67 12.70 -19.03 -24.77
CA LYS A 67 12.67 -20.50 -24.61
C LYS A 67 14.05 -21.07 -24.32
N ALA A 68 15.04 -20.76 -25.17
CA ALA A 68 16.40 -21.28 -25.02
C ALA A 68 17.07 -20.84 -23.70
N ARG A 69 16.70 -19.66 -23.22
CA ARG A 69 17.14 -19.11 -21.93
C ARG A 69 16.46 -19.81 -20.76
N TRP A 70 15.16 -20.07 -20.87
CA TRP A 70 14.37 -20.76 -19.85
C TRP A 70 14.82 -22.21 -19.62
N GLU A 71 15.31 -22.89 -20.66
CA GLU A 71 15.89 -24.24 -20.51
C GLU A 71 17.14 -24.29 -19.61
N LYS A 72 17.80 -23.14 -19.41
CA LYS A 72 19.00 -22.98 -18.56
C LYS A 72 18.71 -22.20 -17.28
N PHE A 73 17.47 -21.80 -17.06
CA PHE A 73 17.06 -20.97 -15.95
C PHE A 73 17.08 -21.76 -14.63
N ASP A 74 17.64 -21.15 -13.59
CA ASP A 74 17.75 -21.75 -12.25
C ASP A 74 16.75 -21.12 -11.27
N TRP A 75 15.64 -21.83 -11.04
CA TRP A 75 14.62 -21.41 -10.07
C TRP A 75 15.14 -21.33 -8.63
N ARG A 76 16.12 -22.16 -8.24
CA ARG A 76 16.61 -22.19 -6.84
C ARG A 76 17.22 -20.87 -6.44
N ARG A 77 17.78 -20.14 -7.40
CA ARG A 77 18.25 -18.77 -7.19
C ARG A 77 17.11 -17.81 -6.83
N CYS A 78 16.00 -17.88 -7.57
CA CYS A 78 14.81 -17.08 -7.32
C CYS A 78 14.25 -17.40 -5.93
N GLU A 79 14.02 -18.69 -5.67
CA GLU A 79 13.53 -19.20 -4.39
C GLU A 79 14.37 -18.73 -3.20
N LYS A 80 15.70 -18.79 -3.27
CA LYS A 80 16.59 -18.35 -2.20
C LYS A 80 16.42 -16.88 -1.85
N HIS A 81 16.22 -16.01 -2.83
CA HIS A 81 16.07 -14.59 -2.55
C HIS A 81 14.65 -14.24 -2.09
N ILE A 82 13.60 -14.89 -2.61
CA ILE A 82 12.26 -14.78 -2.04
C ILE A 82 12.32 -15.08 -0.54
N ASN A 83 13.01 -16.17 -0.19
CA ASN A 83 13.26 -16.59 1.18
C ASN A 83 14.24 -15.72 1.99
N SER A 84 14.82 -14.68 1.39
CA SER A 84 15.62 -13.68 2.12
C SER A 84 14.75 -12.64 2.86
N PHE A 85 13.45 -12.62 2.58
CA PHE A 85 12.48 -11.78 3.27
C PHE A 85 11.60 -12.60 4.23
N PRO A 86 11.16 -12.01 5.36
CA PRO A 86 10.17 -12.64 6.21
C PRO A 86 8.87 -12.89 5.45
N GLN A 87 8.47 -14.16 5.36
CA GLN A 87 7.24 -14.59 4.74
C GLN A 87 6.37 -15.32 5.75
N PHE A 88 5.06 -15.21 5.56
CA PHE A 88 4.07 -15.77 6.45
C PHE A 88 2.87 -16.31 5.68
N MET A 89 2.18 -17.25 6.31
CA MET A 89 0.87 -17.74 5.89
C MET A 89 -0.09 -17.61 7.06
N ILE A 90 -1.30 -17.10 6.80
CA ILE A 90 -2.35 -16.98 7.81
C ILE A 90 -3.71 -17.37 7.21
N PRO A 91 -4.51 -18.22 7.89
CA PRO A 91 -5.89 -18.44 7.52
C PRO A 91 -6.73 -17.21 7.90
N ILE A 92 -7.35 -16.59 6.89
CA ILE A 92 -8.28 -15.48 7.06
C ILE A 92 -9.69 -16.00 6.95
N ARG A 93 -10.42 -15.94 8.06
CA ARG A 93 -11.85 -16.22 8.12
C ARG A 93 -12.63 -14.96 7.80
N THR A 94 -13.53 -15.04 6.84
CA THR A 94 -14.43 -13.94 6.49
C THR A 94 -15.81 -14.48 6.12
N VAL A 95 -16.79 -13.59 5.99
CA VAL A 95 -18.15 -13.96 5.58
C VAL A 95 -18.37 -13.52 4.14
N LEU A 96 -18.69 -14.49 3.28
CA LEU A 96 -19.04 -14.29 1.86
C LEU A 96 -20.42 -14.90 1.63
N ASP A 97 -21.37 -14.11 1.14
CA ASP A 97 -22.76 -14.54 0.90
C ASP A 97 -23.45 -15.23 2.08
N ASN A 98 -23.15 -14.77 3.30
CA ASN A 98 -23.62 -15.30 4.60
C ASN A 98 -22.97 -16.62 5.06
N ASP A 99 -22.03 -17.19 4.32
CA ASP A 99 -21.24 -18.32 4.81
C ASP A 99 -19.86 -17.89 5.28
N SER A 100 -19.35 -18.57 6.30
CA SER A 100 -17.96 -18.44 6.72
C SER A 100 -17.06 -19.14 5.70
N VAL A 101 -16.13 -18.39 5.13
CA VAL A 101 -15.09 -18.89 4.23
C VAL A 101 -13.73 -18.63 4.87
N GLU A 102 -12.83 -19.61 4.76
CA GLU A 102 -11.45 -19.50 5.19
C GLU A 102 -10.54 -19.54 3.96
N LEU A 103 -9.64 -18.56 3.85
CA LEU A 103 -8.65 -18.49 2.78
C LEU A 103 -7.24 -18.44 3.40
N GLU A 104 -6.33 -19.26 2.88
CA GLU A 104 -4.91 -19.21 3.26
C GLU A 104 -4.24 -18.06 2.52
N ILE A 105 -3.82 -17.04 3.26
CA ILE A 105 -3.23 -15.83 2.70
C ILE A 105 -1.73 -15.79 2.98
N HIS A 106 -0.96 -15.81 1.90
CA HIS A 106 0.47 -15.59 1.92
C HIS A 106 0.77 -14.09 1.95
N PHE A 107 1.77 -13.68 2.73
CA PHE A 107 2.29 -12.32 2.68
C PHE A 107 3.77 -12.25 3.06
N VAL A 108 4.48 -11.28 2.47
CA VAL A 108 5.81 -10.84 2.89
C VAL A 108 5.65 -9.66 3.83
N ALA A 109 6.51 -9.54 4.83
CA ALA A 109 6.47 -8.38 5.72
C ALA A 109 7.85 -7.91 6.18
N LEU A 110 7.94 -6.62 6.48
CA LEU A 110 8.96 -6.04 7.34
C LEU A 110 8.27 -5.41 8.55
N PHE A 111 8.38 -6.06 9.70
CA PHE A 111 7.79 -5.55 10.93
C PHE A 111 8.80 -4.71 11.72
N SER A 112 8.40 -3.48 12.06
CA SER A 112 9.09 -2.64 13.02
C SER A 112 8.90 -3.13 14.47
N GLN A 113 9.84 -2.83 15.34
CA GLN A 113 9.72 -2.96 16.80
C GLN A 113 9.18 -1.68 17.45
N LYS A 114 9.02 -0.60 16.70
CA LYS A 114 8.39 0.63 17.19
C LYS A 114 6.89 0.41 17.38
N ARG A 115 6.37 0.81 18.54
CA ARG A 115 4.93 0.73 18.86
C ARG A 115 4.08 1.73 18.05
N ASP A 116 4.70 2.80 17.57
CA ASP A 116 4.08 3.89 16.80
C ASP A 116 4.39 3.79 15.30
N ALA A 117 4.94 2.66 14.81
CA ALA A 117 5.17 2.49 13.39
C ALA A 117 3.85 2.44 12.60
N VAL A 118 3.80 3.17 11.48
CA VAL A 118 2.58 3.25 10.66
C VAL A 118 2.42 1.95 9.86
N PRO A 119 1.28 1.24 9.96
CA PRO A 119 1.06 0.02 9.17
C PRO A 119 0.72 0.35 7.72
N LEU A 120 1.42 -0.28 6.80
CA LEU A 120 1.30 -0.13 5.35
C LEU A 120 0.97 -1.47 4.71
N ILE A 121 0.03 -1.46 3.78
CA ILE A 121 -0.26 -2.60 2.90
C ILE A 121 0.00 -2.21 1.45
N PHE A 122 0.87 -2.94 0.75
CA PHE A 122 1.15 -2.75 -0.67
C PHE A 122 0.46 -3.83 -1.50
N LEU A 123 -0.43 -3.42 -2.40
CA LEU A 123 -1.30 -4.31 -3.17
C LEU A 123 -0.86 -4.35 -4.63
N HIS A 124 -0.43 -5.53 -5.07
CA HIS A 124 -0.03 -5.80 -6.45
C HIS A 124 -1.25 -5.96 -7.37
N GLY A 125 -1.01 -6.10 -8.68
CA GLY A 125 -2.03 -6.49 -9.66
C GLY A 125 -1.61 -7.68 -10.53
N TRP A 126 -2.07 -7.66 -11.79
CA TRP A 126 -1.80 -8.66 -12.82
C TRP A 126 -1.07 -8.02 -14.01
N PRO A 127 0.01 -8.61 -14.55
CA PRO A 127 0.82 -9.70 -14.00
C PRO A 127 2.09 -9.10 -13.36
N GLY A 128 2.13 -8.74 -12.07
CA GLY A 128 3.19 -7.87 -11.47
C GLY A 128 4.69 -8.23 -11.69
N MET A 129 5.65 -7.30 -11.43
CA MET A 129 7.12 -7.43 -11.70
C MET A 129 8.11 -6.70 -10.79
N THR A 130 9.40 -7.09 -10.72
CA THR A 130 10.51 -6.33 -10.06
C THR A 130 11.72 -6.05 -10.98
N PRO A 131 12.53 -5.00 -10.76
CA PRO A 131 13.71 -4.66 -11.52
C PRO A 131 14.96 -5.25 -10.82
N PRO A 132 16.15 -5.09 -11.41
CA PRO A 132 17.40 -5.17 -10.66
C PRO A 132 17.49 -4.14 -9.52
N ASP A 133 18.04 -4.57 -8.38
CA ASP A 133 18.60 -3.67 -7.37
C ASP A 133 19.95 -3.12 -7.88
N ASP A 134 19.96 -1.87 -8.35
CA ASP A 134 21.17 -1.17 -8.81
C ASP A 134 21.75 -0.22 -7.74
N THR A 135 21.50 -0.48 -6.44
CA THR A 135 22.06 0.36 -5.37
C THR A 135 23.55 0.10 -5.08
N LYS A 136 24.24 -0.74 -5.87
CA LYS A 136 25.69 -0.94 -5.74
C LYS A 136 26.45 -0.78 -7.07
N LYS A 137 26.65 0.48 -7.47
CA LYS A 137 27.88 0.89 -8.17
C LYS A 137 29.09 0.66 -7.26
N ARG A 138 29.57 -0.58 -7.14
CA ARG A 138 30.94 -0.96 -6.71
C ARG A 138 31.14 -2.47 -6.87
N ASN A 139 32.02 -2.81 -7.81
CA ASN A 139 32.65 -4.11 -8.07
C ASN A 139 31.84 -5.14 -8.89
N LEU A 140 32.19 -5.13 -10.17
CA LEU A 140 32.10 -6.18 -11.18
C LEU A 140 32.57 -7.54 -10.63
N LEU A 141 31.67 -8.36 -10.03
CA LEU A 141 31.74 -9.85 -10.09
C LEU A 141 30.56 -10.62 -9.45
N ILE A 142 29.50 -9.97 -8.94
CA ILE A 142 28.31 -10.69 -8.42
C ILE A 142 27.10 -10.34 -9.28
N ARG A 143 26.70 -11.28 -10.13
CA ARG A 143 25.51 -11.17 -10.99
C ARG A 143 24.25 -11.04 -10.11
N THR A 144 23.69 -9.84 -10.13
CA THR A 144 22.30 -9.40 -10.33
C THR A 144 21.15 -10.34 -9.95
N PHE A 145 20.48 -10.05 -8.83
CA PHE A 145 19.24 -10.70 -8.39
C PHE A 145 18.03 -10.12 -9.17
N PHE A 146 17.06 -10.97 -9.50
CA PHE A 146 15.93 -10.69 -10.38
C PHE A 146 14.68 -11.42 -9.80
N PHE A 147 13.46 -10.82 -9.76
CA PHE A 147 12.19 -11.44 -9.27
C PHE A 147 10.95 -10.94 -10.02
N VAL A 148 9.91 -11.73 -10.29
CA VAL A 148 8.67 -11.21 -10.93
C VAL A 148 7.41 -11.98 -10.50
N GLY A 149 6.27 -11.29 -10.30
CA GLY A 149 4.92 -11.84 -10.08
C GLY A 149 4.34 -11.69 -8.66
N SER A 150 3.10 -11.18 -8.52
CA SER A 150 2.38 -11.07 -7.23
C SER A 150 3.11 -10.10 -6.26
N PHE A 151 3.19 -10.45 -4.97
CA PHE A 151 3.98 -9.78 -3.94
C PHE A 151 5.44 -9.49 -4.34
N LEU A 152 5.99 -10.21 -5.34
CA LEU A 152 7.37 -10.02 -5.75
C LEU A 152 7.62 -8.57 -6.13
N GLU A 153 6.68 -7.90 -6.80
CA GLU A 153 6.79 -6.52 -7.29
C GLU A 153 7.32 -5.51 -6.25
N PHE A 154 7.09 -5.76 -4.97
CA PHE A 154 7.51 -4.87 -3.89
C PHE A 154 8.81 -5.28 -3.20
N LEU A 155 9.43 -6.42 -3.52
CA LEU A 155 10.73 -6.82 -2.94
C LEU A 155 11.84 -5.76 -3.09
N PRO A 156 11.97 -5.01 -4.19
CA PRO A 156 12.95 -3.93 -4.30
C PRO A 156 12.68 -2.80 -3.32
N ILE A 157 11.41 -2.43 -3.14
CA ILE A 157 11.00 -1.44 -2.13
C ILE A 157 11.31 -1.98 -0.72
N LEU A 158 11.05 -3.26 -0.45
CA LEU A 158 11.43 -3.90 0.82
C LEU A 158 12.95 -3.89 1.03
N SER A 159 13.76 -4.17 0.00
CA SER A 159 15.23 -4.03 0.07
C SER A 159 15.63 -2.60 0.43
N LEU A 160 15.05 -1.59 -0.21
CA LEU A 160 15.33 -0.19 0.09
C LEU A 160 14.96 0.21 1.53
N PHE A 161 13.95 -0.41 2.14
CA PHE A 161 13.63 -0.20 3.56
C PHE A 161 14.60 -0.95 4.47
N ARG A 162 14.91 -2.21 4.14
CA ARG A 162 15.84 -3.06 4.90
C ARG A 162 17.26 -2.50 4.89
N ASP A 163 17.66 -1.81 3.82
CA ASP A 163 19.00 -1.22 3.68
C ASP A 163 19.12 0.15 4.39
N GLU A 164 18.00 0.88 4.54
CA GLU A 164 17.96 2.18 5.21
C GLU A 164 17.68 2.07 6.73
N PHE A 165 16.93 1.06 7.15
CA PHE A 165 16.44 0.93 8.52
C PHE A 165 16.84 -0.41 9.15
N ALA A 166 16.93 -0.42 10.47
CA ALA A 166 16.91 -1.60 11.31
C ALA A 166 15.50 -1.81 11.90
N PRO A 167 15.15 -2.99 12.43
CA PRO A 167 13.80 -3.23 12.95
C PRO A 167 13.38 -2.27 14.07
N ASP A 168 14.30 -1.77 14.89
CA ASP A 168 14.04 -0.87 16.01
C ASP A 168 13.80 0.59 15.60
N ASN A 169 14.21 0.99 14.40
CA ASN A 169 14.06 2.36 13.91
C ASN A 169 13.22 2.49 12.63
N LEU A 170 12.77 1.38 12.03
CA LEU A 170 11.85 1.39 10.90
C LEU A 170 10.54 2.12 11.30
N PRO A 171 10.14 3.21 10.61
CA PRO A 171 8.93 3.96 10.96
C PRO A 171 7.63 3.29 10.51
N TYR A 172 7.71 2.13 9.84
CA TYR A 172 6.57 1.46 9.21
C TYR A 172 6.49 -0.02 9.60
N HIS A 173 5.28 -0.57 9.67
CA HIS A 173 5.09 -2.01 9.45
C HIS A 173 4.68 -2.19 8.00
N ILE A 174 5.43 -2.97 7.22
CA ILE A 174 5.18 -3.13 5.78
C ILE A 174 4.65 -4.53 5.53
N VAL A 175 3.46 -4.64 4.94
CA VAL A 175 2.81 -5.90 4.57
C VAL A 175 2.58 -5.93 3.07
N VAL A 176 3.01 -7.01 2.41
CA VAL A 176 2.84 -7.23 0.98
C VAL A 176 2.16 -8.60 0.78
N PRO A 177 0.81 -8.64 0.75
CA PRO A 177 0.10 -9.89 0.54
C PRO A 177 0.15 -10.35 -0.91
N SER A 178 0.11 -11.66 -1.10
CA SER A 178 -0.43 -12.26 -2.31
C SER A 178 -1.95 -12.17 -2.26
N LEU A 179 -2.57 -11.50 -3.23
CA LEU A 179 -4.04 -11.48 -3.36
C LEU A 179 -4.60 -12.92 -3.48
N PRO A 180 -5.86 -13.18 -3.07
CA PRO A 180 -6.48 -14.49 -3.27
C PRO A 180 -6.38 -14.91 -4.74
N GLY A 181 -5.95 -16.15 -4.99
CA GLY A 181 -5.69 -16.67 -6.33
C GLY A 181 -4.29 -16.41 -6.88
N TYR A 182 -3.42 -15.68 -6.17
CA TYR A 182 -2.08 -15.34 -6.63
C TYR A 182 -1.00 -16.08 -5.83
N ALA A 183 0.00 -16.59 -6.56
CA ALA A 183 1.16 -17.26 -6.01
C ALA A 183 0.76 -18.29 -4.93
N PHE A 184 1.26 -18.11 -3.70
CA PHE A 184 1.06 -19.04 -2.59
C PHE A 184 -0.27 -18.86 -1.85
N SER A 185 -1.06 -17.81 -2.13
CA SER A 185 -2.41 -17.67 -1.53
C SER A 185 -3.39 -18.65 -2.17
N SER A 186 -4.35 -19.11 -1.37
CA SER A 186 -5.41 -20.02 -1.83
C SER A 186 -6.21 -19.43 -2.99
N PRO A 187 -6.76 -20.26 -3.90
CA PRO A 187 -7.74 -19.78 -4.88
C PRO A 187 -8.95 -19.11 -4.19
N PRO A 188 -9.69 -18.26 -4.92
CA PRO A 188 -11.07 -17.96 -4.59
C PRO A 188 -11.90 -19.26 -4.43
N PRO A 189 -13.04 -19.20 -3.72
CA PRO A 189 -13.93 -20.35 -3.56
C PRO A 189 -14.36 -20.98 -4.90
N LEU A 190 -14.54 -22.30 -4.90
CA LEU A 190 -14.94 -23.05 -6.10
C LEU A 190 -16.47 -23.11 -6.29
N ASP A 191 -17.24 -22.77 -5.25
CA ASP A 191 -18.69 -22.97 -5.16
C ASP A 191 -19.50 -21.69 -5.33
N ARG A 192 -18.86 -20.52 -5.49
CA ARG A 192 -19.50 -19.20 -5.56
C ARG A 192 -18.66 -18.18 -6.34
N ASP A 193 -19.27 -17.02 -6.61
CA ASP A 193 -18.56 -15.88 -7.20
C ASP A 193 -17.63 -15.22 -6.17
N PHE A 194 -16.62 -14.50 -6.66
CA PHE A 194 -15.64 -13.78 -5.84
C PHE A 194 -15.17 -12.52 -6.57
N GLN A 195 -15.32 -11.37 -5.94
CA GLN A 195 -15.15 -10.05 -6.58
C GLN A 195 -14.18 -9.16 -5.80
N ILE A 196 -13.86 -7.97 -6.32
CA ILE A 196 -12.83 -7.10 -5.72
C ILE A 196 -13.18 -6.62 -4.30
N GLN A 197 -14.46 -6.49 -3.97
CA GLN A 197 -14.89 -6.16 -2.60
C GLN A 197 -14.65 -7.32 -1.63
N ASP A 198 -14.70 -8.56 -2.11
CA ASP A 198 -14.38 -9.73 -1.30
C ASP A 198 -12.87 -9.82 -1.07
N VAL A 199 -12.07 -9.48 -2.09
CA VAL A 199 -10.62 -9.28 -1.94
C VAL A 199 -10.33 -8.19 -0.90
N ALA A 200 -10.96 -7.02 -1.00
CA ALA A 200 -10.78 -5.92 -0.07
C ALA A 200 -11.12 -6.31 1.38
N ARG A 201 -12.21 -7.08 1.56
CA ARG A 201 -12.64 -7.64 2.85
C ARG A 201 -11.57 -8.56 3.45
N VAL A 202 -11.02 -9.48 2.65
CA VAL A 202 -9.97 -10.41 3.07
C VAL A 202 -8.67 -9.68 3.40
N MET A 203 -8.26 -8.71 2.57
CA MET A 203 -7.05 -7.91 2.82
C MET A 203 -7.19 -7.00 4.05
N ASN A 204 -8.38 -6.44 4.29
CA ASN A 204 -8.65 -5.70 5.52
C ASN A 204 -8.62 -6.62 6.75
N ALA A 205 -9.23 -7.81 6.65
CA ALA A 205 -9.20 -8.79 7.74
C ALA A 205 -7.77 -9.23 8.07
N LEU A 206 -6.90 -9.42 7.07
CA LEU A 206 -5.46 -9.64 7.27
C LEU A 206 -4.83 -8.52 8.13
N MET A 207 -5.04 -7.26 7.77
CA MET A 207 -4.46 -6.13 8.52
C MET A 207 -5.03 -6.05 9.94
N VAL A 208 -6.33 -6.32 10.12
CA VAL A 208 -6.97 -6.35 11.45
C VAL A 208 -6.40 -7.47 12.32
N GLU A 209 -6.26 -8.70 11.80
CA GLU A 209 -5.66 -9.83 12.52
C GLU A 209 -4.19 -9.57 12.88
N LEU A 210 -3.46 -8.82 12.06
CA LEU A 210 -2.09 -8.38 12.40
C LEU A 210 -2.03 -7.28 13.49
N GLY A 211 -3.18 -6.84 14.02
CA GLY A 211 -3.27 -5.83 15.08
C GLY A 211 -3.38 -4.40 14.56
N PHE A 212 -3.65 -4.18 13.27
CA PHE A 212 -3.72 -2.87 12.65
C PHE A 212 -5.15 -2.33 12.48
N GLY A 213 -6.13 -2.88 13.21
CA GLY A 213 -7.52 -2.45 13.16
C GLY A 213 -7.76 -0.99 13.55
N ASN A 214 -6.82 -0.37 14.29
CA ASN A 214 -6.91 1.05 14.65
C ASN A 214 -6.55 1.99 13.47
N GLY A 215 -5.81 1.49 12.49
CA GLY A 215 -5.46 2.27 11.32
C GLY A 215 -4.28 1.71 10.52
N TYR A 216 -4.42 1.66 9.21
CA TYR A 216 -3.34 1.41 8.25
C TYR A 216 -3.51 2.27 7.00
N VAL A 217 -2.47 2.34 6.17
CA VAL A 217 -2.47 3.01 4.86
C VAL A 217 -2.34 1.97 3.77
N ALA A 218 -3.20 2.05 2.75
CA ALA A 218 -3.13 1.18 1.58
C ALA A 218 -2.36 1.85 0.44
N GLN A 219 -1.52 1.08 -0.26
CA GLN A 219 -0.91 1.45 -1.51
C GLN A 219 -1.34 0.44 -2.58
N GLY A 220 -1.66 0.90 -3.80
CA GLY A 220 -1.99 -0.02 -4.89
C GLY A 220 -1.80 0.51 -6.30
N GLY A 221 -1.29 -0.35 -7.17
CA GLY A 221 -1.28 -0.22 -8.64
C GLY A 221 -2.19 -1.27 -9.29
N ASP A 222 -2.47 -1.15 -10.59
CA ASP A 222 -3.30 -2.11 -11.36
C ASP A 222 -4.58 -2.59 -10.62
N ILE A 223 -4.87 -3.89 -10.50
CA ILE A 223 -6.00 -4.45 -9.72
C ILE A 223 -5.88 -4.06 -8.24
N GLY A 224 -4.66 -4.01 -7.70
CA GLY A 224 -4.39 -3.57 -6.34
C GLY A 224 -4.90 -2.15 -6.06
N SER A 225 -4.89 -1.25 -7.05
CA SER A 225 -5.48 0.09 -6.89
C SER A 225 -6.99 0.08 -6.72
N LYS A 226 -7.68 -0.87 -7.39
CA LYS A 226 -9.12 -1.08 -7.28
C LYS A 226 -9.48 -1.67 -5.92
N VAL A 227 -8.69 -2.64 -5.45
CA VAL A 227 -8.83 -3.22 -4.10
C VAL A 227 -8.56 -2.16 -3.03
N ALA A 228 -7.46 -1.42 -3.13
CA ALA A 228 -7.08 -0.35 -2.19
C ALA A 228 -8.17 0.73 -2.09
N ARG A 229 -8.77 1.11 -3.23
CA ARG A 229 -9.89 2.04 -3.28
C ARG A 229 -11.11 1.52 -2.51
N VAL A 230 -11.50 0.26 -2.73
CA VAL A 230 -12.62 -0.34 -1.99
C VAL A 230 -12.30 -0.42 -0.49
N MET A 231 -11.06 -0.79 -0.13
CA MET A 231 -10.64 -0.79 1.28
C MET A 231 -10.76 0.60 1.91
N ALA A 232 -10.32 1.65 1.21
CA ALA A 232 -10.44 3.02 1.69
C ALA A 232 -11.89 3.49 1.81
N ALA A 233 -12.77 3.09 0.88
CA ALA A 233 -14.17 3.47 0.87
C ALA A 233 -15.00 2.72 1.93
N GLU A 234 -14.76 1.42 2.13
CA GLU A 234 -15.67 0.54 2.88
C GLU A 234 -15.13 0.09 4.25
N HIS A 235 -13.84 0.28 4.55
CA HIS A 235 -13.25 -0.23 5.80
C HIS A 235 -12.60 0.88 6.63
N ASP A 236 -13.13 1.13 7.83
CA ASP A 236 -12.67 2.18 8.76
C ASP A 236 -11.20 2.06 9.16
N ALA A 237 -10.68 0.83 9.24
CA ALA A 237 -9.29 0.57 9.54
C ALA A 237 -8.33 1.07 8.43
N CYS A 238 -8.77 1.12 7.17
CA CYS A 238 -8.02 1.81 6.12
C CYS A 238 -8.20 3.33 6.30
N ARG A 239 -7.15 4.04 6.71
CA ARG A 239 -7.22 5.47 7.06
C ARG A 239 -6.83 6.41 5.92
N ALA A 240 -6.07 5.92 4.95
CA ALA A 240 -5.62 6.66 3.79
C ALA A 240 -5.23 5.70 2.67
N VAL A 241 -5.22 6.18 1.43
CA VAL A 241 -4.84 5.37 0.27
C VAL A 241 -3.95 6.17 -0.69
N HIS A 242 -2.90 5.53 -1.17
CA HIS A 242 -2.02 6.02 -2.23
C HIS A 242 -2.13 5.11 -3.44
N LEU A 243 -2.42 5.67 -4.62
CA LEU A 243 -2.51 4.91 -5.87
C LEU A 243 -1.44 5.37 -6.85
N ASN A 244 -0.94 4.46 -7.67
CA ASN A 244 -0.16 4.79 -8.87
C ASN A 244 -0.87 4.42 -10.18
N PHE A 245 -2.11 3.90 -10.08
CA PHE A 245 -2.94 3.56 -11.22
C PHE A 245 -4.37 4.04 -10.98
N CYS A 246 -4.98 4.66 -11.99
CA CYS A 246 -6.37 5.07 -11.94
C CYS A 246 -6.97 5.11 -13.35
N ILE A 247 -7.46 3.98 -13.86
CA ILE A 247 -8.19 3.95 -15.14
C ILE A 247 -9.66 4.41 -14.98
N MET A 248 -10.05 5.41 -15.76
CA MET A 248 -11.42 5.95 -15.81
C MET A 248 -11.71 6.60 -17.17
N SER A 249 -12.99 6.71 -17.49
CA SER A 249 -13.51 7.49 -18.62
C SER A 249 -13.49 8.98 -18.30
N GLN A 250 -13.67 9.83 -19.32
CA GLN A 250 -13.76 11.27 -19.13
C GLN A 250 -14.90 11.65 -18.16
N PRO A 251 -14.59 12.35 -17.06
CA PRO A 251 -15.63 12.90 -16.18
C PRO A 251 -16.52 13.87 -16.94
N LYS A 252 -17.84 13.69 -16.84
CA LYS A 252 -18.84 14.53 -17.53
C LYS A 252 -18.75 16.02 -17.19
N ASN A 253 -18.17 16.35 -16.04
CA ASN A 253 -18.06 17.68 -15.47
C ASN A 253 -16.70 18.34 -15.74
N ILE A 254 -15.82 17.74 -16.55
CA ILE A 254 -14.50 18.30 -16.89
C ILE A 254 -14.41 18.52 -18.40
N ASP A 255 -14.08 19.76 -18.79
CA ASP A 255 -13.77 20.13 -20.16
C ASP A 255 -12.35 19.68 -20.54
N THR A 256 -12.23 18.83 -21.56
CA THR A 256 -10.95 18.31 -22.06
C THR A 256 -10.14 19.32 -22.87
N ASN A 257 -10.71 20.47 -23.24
CA ASN A 257 -9.97 21.53 -23.91
C ASN A 257 -8.91 22.19 -23.00
N GLN A 258 -8.91 21.88 -21.71
CA GLN A 258 -7.99 22.42 -20.71
C GLN A 258 -6.79 21.52 -20.39
N LEU A 259 -6.63 20.39 -21.09
CA LEU A 259 -5.48 19.50 -20.88
C LEU A 259 -4.21 20.13 -21.44
N ASP A 260 -3.14 20.11 -20.64
CA ASP A 260 -1.81 20.47 -21.11
C ASP A 260 -1.24 19.42 -22.09
N ASP A 261 -0.06 19.68 -22.65
CA ASP A 261 0.53 18.80 -23.66
C ASP A 261 0.94 17.43 -23.09
N ILE A 262 1.32 17.35 -21.81
CA ILE A 262 1.71 16.10 -21.13
C ILE A 262 0.45 15.26 -20.85
N GLU A 263 -0.59 15.89 -20.32
CA GLU A 263 -1.90 15.28 -20.12
C GLU A 263 -2.49 14.80 -21.45
N ARG A 264 -2.34 15.57 -22.54
CA ARG A 264 -2.78 15.17 -23.89
C ARG A 264 -2.02 13.95 -24.39
N GLN A 265 -0.70 13.87 -24.18
CA GLN A 265 0.08 12.67 -24.49
C GLN A 265 -0.37 11.45 -23.69
N GLY A 266 -0.66 11.64 -22.41
CA GLY A 266 -1.23 10.61 -21.56
C GLY A 266 -2.57 10.09 -22.11
N MET A 267 -3.46 10.99 -22.52
CA MET A 267 -4.74 10.62 -23.11
C MET A 267 -4.61 9.88 -24.45
N MET A 268 -3.61 10.24 -25.28
CA MET A 268 -3.32 9.47 -26.51
C MET A 268 -2.89 8.04 -26.18
N ARG A 269 -2.05 7.85 -25.15
CA ARG A 269 -1.62 6.52 -24.70
C ARG A 269 -2.81 5.68 -24.17
N LEU A 270 -3.68 6.28 -23.35
CA LEU A 270 -4.90 5.63 -22.88
C LEU A 270 -5.82 5.22 -24.04
N SER A 271 -6.02 6.12 -25.01
CA SER A 271 -6.81 5.81 -26.21
C SER A 271 -6.23 4.64 -27.01
N GLU A 272 -4.91 4.59 -27.16
CA GLU A 272 -4.25 3.50 -27.88
C GLU A 272 -4.34 2.17 -27.11
N PHE A 273 -4.18 2.20 -25.78
CA PHE A 273 -4.36 1.02 -24.94
C PHE A 273 -5.79 0.46 -25.03
N HIS A 274 -6.82 1.31 -25.03
CA HIS A 274 -8.20 0.86 -25.25
C HIS A 274 -8.43 0.26 -26.63
N ARG A 275 -7.76 0.78 -27.67
CA ARG A 275 -7.96 0.34 -29.05
C ARG A 275 -7.23 -0.97 -29.36
N LEU A 276 -6.00 -1.11 -28.89
CA LEU A 276 -5.11 -2.22 -29.25
C LEU A 276 -4.64 -3.07 -28.06
N GLY A 277 -4.53 -2.49 -26.87
CA GLY A 277 -3.89 -3.12 -25.72
C GLY A 277 -4.82 -3.92 -24.80
N SER A 278 -6.15 -3.83 -24.96
CA SER A 278 -7.13 -4.35 -23.98
C SER A 278 -7.78 -5.69 -24.34
N ALA A 279 -7.40 -6.34 -25.45
CA ALA A 279 -7.98 -7.63 -25.86
C ALA A 279 -7.79 -8.73 -24.79
N TYR A 280 -6.63 -8.73 -24.14
CA TYR A 280 -6.33 -9.67 -23.05
C TYR A 280 -7.34 -9.55 -21.89
N ALA A 281 -7.74 -8.32 -21.55
CA ALA A 281 -8.66 -8.03 -20.45
C ALA A 281 -10.08 -8.47 -20.82
N LEU A 282 -10.48 -8.31 -22.09
CA LEU A 282 -11.77 -8.77 -22.57
C LEU A 282 -11.86 -10.31 -22.58
N GLU A 283 -10.80 -10.99 -23.00
CA GLU A 283 -10.72 -12.46 -22.96
C GLU A 283 -10.80 -12.97 -21.50
N GLN A 284 -10.04 -12.36 -20.59
CA GLN A 284 -10.08 -12.69 -19.16
C GLN A 284 -11.44 -12.36 -18.51
N ALA A 285 -12.12 -11.31 -18.95
CA ALA A 285 -13.42 -10.94 -18.42
C ALA A 285 -14.53 -11.88 -18.87
N THR A 286 -14.53 -12.25 -20.15
CA THR A 286 -15.67 -12.92 -20.78
C THR A 286 -15.52 -14.43 -20.86
N ARG A 287 -14.29 -14.95 -20.96
CA ARG A 287 -13.99 -16.39 -21.09
C ARG A 287 -12.85 -16.83 -20.15
N PRO A 288 -12.87 -16.47 -18.85
CA PRO A 288 -11.79 -16.79 -17.92
C PRO A 288 -11.47 -18.29 -17.83
N SER A 289 -12.50 -19.14 -17.86
CA SER A 289 -12.32 -20.60 -17.85
C SER A 289 -11.55 -21.08 -19.08
N THR A 290 -11.93 -20.63 -20.28
CA THR A 290 -11.28 -21.01 -21.54
C THR A 290 -9.82 -20.58 -21.57
N ILE A 291 -9.53 -19.29 -21.34
CA ILE A 291 -8.16 -18.79 -21.40
C ILE A 291 -7.30 -19.36 -20.27
N GLY A 292 -7.88 -19.60 -19.09
CA GLY A 292 -7.20 -20.27 -17.99
C GLY A 292 -6.75 -21.69 -18.33
N LEU A 293 -7.59 -22.48 -19.02
CA LEU A 293 -7.25 -23.82 -19.49
C LEU A 293 -6.20 -23.78 -20.62
N VAL A 294 -6.33 -22.84 -21.56
CA VAL A 294 -5.35 -22.66 -22.66
C VAL A 294 -3.95 -22.37 -22.12
N LEU A 295 -3.84 -21.40 -21.21
CA LEU A 295 -2.55 -20.97 -20.69
C LEU A 295 -1.96 -21.94 -19.66
N SER A 296 -2.79 -22.79 -19.04
CA SER A 296 -2.33 -23.90 -18.20
C SER A 296 -1.77 -25.09 -19.00
N SER A 297 -2.04 -25.16 -20.32
CA SER A 297 -1.65 -26.31 -21.14
C SER A 297 -0.16 -26.36 -21.49
N SER A 298 0.53 -25.21 -21.51
CA SER A 298 1.95 -25.11 -21.86
C SER A 298 2.60 -23.89 -21.20
N PRO A 299 3.82 -24.05 -20.64
CA PRO A 299 4.56 -22.92 -20.09
C PRO A 299 4.91 -21.87 -21.16
N LEU A 300 5.07 -22.25 -22.44
CA LEU A 300 5.32 -21.28 -23.52
C LEU A 300 4.06 -20.50 -23.91
N ALA A 301 2.87 -21.11 -23.78
CA ALA A 301 1.62 -20.38 -23.96
C ALA A 301 1.46 -19.32 -22.87
N LEU A 302 1.73 -19.69 -21.60
CA LEU A 302 1.76 -18.77 -20.48
C LEU A 302 2.79 -17.65 -20.67
N LEU A 303 4.01 -18.00 -21.11
CA LEU A 303 5.09 -17.05 -21.37
C LEU A 303 4.68 -16.02 -22.43
N ALA A 304 4.17 -16.46 -23.58
CA ALA A 304 3.78 -15.56 -24.65
C ALA A 304 2.73 -14.54 -24.19
N TRP A 305 1.74 -15.00 -23.43
CA TRP A 305 0.64 -14.17 -22.94
C TRP A 305 1.07 -13.12 -21.91
N ILE A 306 1.97 -13.50 -21.00
CA ILE A 306 2.45 -12.62 -19.92
C ILE A 306 3.59 -11.71 -20.41
N ALA A 307 4.54 -12.24 -21.18
CA ALA A 307 5.72 -11.49 -21.62
C ALA A 307 5.37 -10.29 -22.48
N GLU A 308 4.34 -10.38 -23.33
CA GLU A 308 3.85 -9.24 -24.11
C GLU A 308 3.58 -8.03 -23.20
N LYS A 309 2.99 -8.26 -22.04
CA LYS A 309 2.63 -7.19 -21.10
C LYS A 309 3.88 -6.58 -20.48
N PHE A 310 4.86 -7.41 -20.12
CA PHE A 310 6.13 -6.90 -19.61
C PHE A 310 6.91 -6.09 -20.64
N LEU A 311 6.84 -6.45 -21.91
CA LEU A 311 7.57 -5.75 -22.97
C LEU A 311 6.88 -4.45 -23.42
N ASP A 312 5.55 -4.38 -23.34
CA ASP A 312 4.79 -3.23 -23.84
C ASP A 312 4.37 -2.25 -22.74
N TRP A 313 4.30 -2.69 -21.48
CA TRP A 313 3.83 -1.86 -20.36
C TRP A 313 4.94 -1.18 -19.57
N THR A 314 6.20 -1.61 -19.76
CA THR A 314 7.37 -0.92 -19.24
C THR A 314 7.83 0.18 -20.19
N ASP A 315 8.63 1.12 -19.68
CA ASP A 315 9.28 2.14 -20.51
C ASP A 315 10.49 1.57 -21.27
N ALA A 316 11.22 0.64 -20.64
CA ALA A 316 12.33 -0.10 -21.23
C ALA A 316 12.11 -1.61 -21.09
N ASP A 317 12.52 -2.38 -22.10
CA ASP A 317 12.39 -3.84 -22.09
C ASP A 317 13.14 -4.41 -20.87
N PRO A 318 12.46 -5.10 -19.94
CA PRO A 318 13.12 -5.69 -18.79
C PRO A 318 13.99 -6.87 -19.22
N PRO A 319 15.07 -7.18 -18.49
CA PRO A 319 15.84 -8.41 -18.68
C PRO A 319 14.94 -9.64 -18.81
N THR A 320 15.16 -10.48 -19.83
CA THR A 320 14.35 -11.69 -20.05
C THR A 320 14.30 -12.61 -18.83
N ASP A 321 15.39 -12.71 -18.07
CA ASP A 321 15.47 -13.55 -16.87
C ASP A 321 14.43 -13.12 -15.82
N LEU A 322 14.11 -11.82 -15.72
CA LEU A 322 13.01 -11.31 -14.88
C LEU A 322 11.68 -11.88 -15.35
N ILE A 323 11.34 -11.69 -16.63
CA ILE A 323 10.08 -12.21 -17.19
C ILE A 323 9.94 -13.71 -16.90
N LEU A 324 11.01 -14.48 -17.06
CA LEU A 324 11.03 -15.92 -16.79
C LEU A 324 10.79 -16.27 -15.32
N GLU A 325 11.27 -15.48 -14.36
CA GLU A 325 10.96 -15.70 -12.93
C GLU A 325 9.47 -15.57 -12.65
N SER A 326 8.78 -14.61 -13.30
CA SER A 326 7.33 -14.46 -13.19
C SER A 326 6.60 -15.66 -13.65
N VAL A 327 6.93 -16.04 -14.88
CA VAL A 327 6.15 -17.01 -15.60
C VAL A 327 6.42 -18.36 -14.92
N THR A 328 7.64 -18.58 -14.42
CA THR A 328 7.97 -19.71 -13.57
C THR A 328 7.18 -19.70 -12.26
N LEU A 329 7.10 -18.59 -11.52
CA LEU A 329 6.28 -18.53 -10.30
C LEU A 329 4.81 -18.82 -10.62
N TYR A 330 4.26 -18.16 -11.64
CA TYR A 330 2.86 -18.33 -12.07
C TYR A 330 2.57 -19.76 -12.49
N TRP A 331 3.50 -20.41 -13.19
CA TRP A 331 3.41 -21.81 -13.58
C TRP A 331 3.44 -22.74 -12.36
N LEU A 332 4.45 -22.61 -11.51
CA LEU A 332 4.66 -23.51 -10.36
C LEU A 332 3.55 -23.43 -9.30
N THR A 333 2.81 -22.31 -9.29
CA THR A 333 1.70 -22.04 -8.38
C THR A 333 0.34 -22.03 -9.07
N GLU A 334 0.25 -22.37 -10.35
CA GLU A 334 -1.02 -22.39 -11.11
C GLU A 334 -1.81 -21.08 -10.96
N THR A 335 -1.11 -19.95 -10.95
CA THR A 335 -1.68 -18.63 -10.59
C THR A 335 -2.66 -18.13 -11.64
N LEU A 336 -2.34 -18.26 -12.93
CA LEU A 336 -3.10 -17.57 -13.96
C LEU A 336 -4.61 -17.92 -13.98
N PRO A 337 -5.05 -19.20 -14.01
CA PRO A 337 -6.48 -19.51 -13.99
C PRO A 337 -7.19 -19.06 -12.70
N ARG A 338 -6.46 -18.90 -11.59
CA ARG A 338 -6.99 -18.52 -10.27
C ARG A 338 -7.00 -17.01 -10.03
N SER A 339 -6.32 -16.21 -10.86
CA SER A 339 -6.04 -14.78 -10.61
C SER A 339 -6.85 -13.81 -11.49
N ILE A 340 -7.44 -14.31 -12.58
CA ILE A 340 -8.14 -13.48 -13.58
C ILE A 340 -9.61 -13.21 -13.25
N TYR A 341 -10.08 -13.65 -12.09
CA TYR A 341 -11.47 -13.44 -11.67
C TYR A 341 -11.91 -11.96 -11.58
N PRO A 342 -11.06 -10.97 -11.21
CA PRO A 342 -11.52 -9.58 -11.14
C PRO A 342 -11.98 -9.02 -12.49
N TYR A 343 -11.47 -9.56 -13.60
CA TYR A 343 -11.72 -9.02 -14.93
C TYR A 343 -13.19 -9.08 -15.33
N ARG A 344 -13.94 -10.11 -14.93
CA ARG A 344 -15.39 -10.21 -15.25
C ARG A 344 -16.21 -9.08 -14.64
N GLN A 345 -15.80 -8.55 -13.50
CA GLN A 345 -16.46 -7.42 -12.85
C GLN A 345 -16.02 -6.09 -13.48
N LEU A 346 -14.76 -6.01 -13.90
CA LEU A 346 -14.06 -4.76 -14.20
C LEU A 346 -13.98 -4.40 -15.68
N PHE A 347 -14.07 -5.38 -16.58
CA PHE A 347 -13.82 -5.22 -18.01
C PHE A 347 -14.90 -5.86 -18.89
N THR A 348 -15.97 -6.42 -18.32
CA THR A 348 -17.14 -6.84 -19.09
C THR A 348 -17.80 -5.59 -19.71
N PRO A 349 -18.06 -5.57 -21.03
CA PRO A 349 -18.70 -4.42 -21.67
C PRO A 349 -19.99 -4.01 -20.96
N GLY A 350 -20.12 -2.71 -20.69
CA GLY A 350 -21.27 -2.13 -19.97
C GLY A 350 -21.12 -2.06 -18.46
N THR A 351 -20.00 -2.53 -17.87
CA THR A 351 -19.72 -2.31 -16.45
C THR A 351 -18.97 -1.00 -16.21
N VAL A 352 -19.15 -0.42 -15.03
CA VAL A 352 -18.42 0.78 -14.58
C VAL A 352 -17.18 0.33 -13.79
N SER A 353 -16.01 0.86 -14.15
CA SER A 353 -14.74 0.60 -13.47
C SER A 353 -14.82 1.01 -12.00
N ALA A 354 -14.07 0.31 -11.14
CA ALA A 354 -14.05 0.59 -9.70
C ALA A 354 -13.63 2.03 -9.36
N HIS A 355 -12.79 2.66 -10.18
CA HIS A 355 -12.35 4.03 -9.96
C HIS A 355 -13.45 5.08 -10.18
N GLU A 356 -14.51 4.72 -10.90
CA GLU A 356 -15.59 5.63 -11.30
C GLU A 356 -16.90 5.37 -10.56
N LYS A 357 -16.97 4.27 -9.80
CA LYS A 357 -18.19 3.92 -9.06
C LYS A 357 -18.41 4.91 -7.91
N PRO A 358 -19.56 5.62 -7.87
CA PRO A 358 -19.83 6.60 -6.82
C PRO A 358 -19.76 6.03 -5.40
N GLN A 359 -20.15 4.76 -5.21
CA GLN A 359 -20.07 4.11 -3.90
C GLN A 359 -18.63 3.95 -3.38
N TRP A 360 -17.63 4.05 -4.26
CA TRP A 360 -16.21 3.90 -3.96
C TRP A 360 -15.44 5.21 -4.14
N TYR A 361 -16.15 6.34 -4.02
CA TYR A 361 -15.53 7.65 -3.86
C TYR A 361 -14.70 7.66 -2.57
N ILE A 362 -13.42 8.04 -2.67
CA ILE A 362 -12.51 8.01 -1.52
C ILE A 362 -12.69 9.28 -0.70
N HIS A 363 -13.46 9.23 0.40
CA HIS A 363 -13.63 10.37 1.31
C HIS A 363 -12.39 10.63 2.20
N LYS A 364 -11.59 9.60 2.44
CA LYS A 364 -10.36 9.64 3.25
C LYS A 364 -9.21 10.29 2.46
N PRO A 365 -8.08 10.65 3.09
CA PRO A 365 -6.90 11.15 2.37
C PRO A 365 -6.50 10.23 1.22
N PHE A 366 -6.52 10.77 0.00
CA PHE A 366 -6.13 10.08 -1.23
C PHE A 366 -4.87 10.73 -1.81
N GLY A 367 -3.85 9.90 -2.08
CA GLY A 367 -2.64 10.26 -2.81
C GLY A 367 -2.58 9.59 -4.18
N TYR A 368 -2.07 10.29 -5.18
CA TYR A 368 -1.88 9.75 -6.53
C TYR A 368 -0.48 10.09 -7.07
N SER A 369 0.27 9.07 -7.51
CA SER A 369 1.54 9.23 -8.23
C SER A 369 1.34 8.90 -9.69
N TRP A 370 1.63 9.85 -10.57
CA TRP A 370 1.43 9.76 -12.00
C TRP A 370 2.74 9.41 -12.70
N PHE A 371 2.75 8.30 -13.43
CA PHE A 371 3.89 7.80 -14.19
C PHE A 371 3.59 7.92 -15.71
N PRO A 372 4.54 8.45 -16.52
CA PRO A 372 4.26 8.84 -17.89
C PRO A 372 3.96 7.66 -18.84
N LYS A 373 4.50 6.48 -18.57
CA LYS A 373 4.30 5.27 -19.40
C LYS A 373 3.30 4.28 -18.77
N GLU A 374 2.53 4.71 -17.79
CA GLU A 374 1.36 3.96 -17.32
C GLU A 374 0.38 3.69 -18.48
N LEU A 375 -0.46 2.66 -18.40
CA LEU A 375 -1.49 2.29 -19.39
C LEU A 375 -2.57 3.35 -19.49
N ALA A 376 -2.96 3.88 -18.33
CA ALA A 376 -3.98 4.91 -18.17
C ALA A 376 -3.41 6.08 -17.36
N PRO A 377 -2.53 6.90 -17.95
CA PRO A 377 -1.92 8.06 -17.30
C PRO A 377 -2.94 9.20 -17.24
N ILE A 378 -3.90 9.10 -16.32
CA ILE A 378 -5.01 10.05 -16.25
C ILE A 378 -4.59 11.41 -15.68
N PRO A 379 -5.16 12.52 -16.17
CA PRO A 379 -4.94 13.86 -15.64
C PRO A 379 -5.24 13.98 -14.14
N ARG A 380 -4.54 14.90 -13.45
CA ARG A 380 -4.81 15.19 -12.02
C ARG A 380 -6.26 15.61 -11.80
N SER A 381 -6.79 16.43 -12.70
CA SER A 381 -8.16 16.95 -12.65
C SER A 381 -9.19 15.83 -12.65
N TRP A 382 -8.93 14.75 -13.40
CA TRP A 382 -9.80 13.57 -13.47
C TRP A 382 -9.67 12.73 -12.20
N ALA A 383 -8.44 12.42 -11.77
CA ALA A 383 -8.21 11.67 -10.53
C ALA A 383 -8.91 12.35 -9.33
N ALA A 384 -8.89 13.68 -9.27
CA ALA A 384 -9.54 14.48 -8.23
C ALA A 384 -11.07 14.33 -8.17
N THR A 385 -11.75 13.90 -9.24
CA THR A 385 -13.20 13.64 -9.20
C THR A 385 -13.55 12.33 -8.51
N THR A 386 -12.56 11.49 -8.20
CA THR A 386 -12.77 10.14 -7.66
C THR A 386 -12.49 10.03 -6.16
N GLY A 387 -12.06 11.12 -5.52
CA GLY A 387 -11.76 11.13 -4.09
C GLY A 387 -11.21 12.45 -3.59
N ASN A 388 -11.01 12.53 -2.27
CA ASN A 388 -10.37 13.62 -1.57
C ASN A 388 -8.84 13.60 -1.83
N LEU A 389 -8.46 14.01 -3.05
CA LEU A 389 -7.08 14.01 -3.53
C LEU A 389 -6.24 15.10 -2.84
N VAL A 390 -5.59 14.73 -1.74
CA VAL A 390 -4.74 15.63 -0.94
C VAL A 390 -3.27 15.56 -1.32
N PHE A 391 -2.84 14.52 -2.04
CA PHE A 391 -1.47 14.37 -2.51
C PHE A 391 -1.45 13.99 -3.99
N TYR A 392 -0.64 14.70 -4.76
CA TYR A 392 -0.40 14.39 -6.16
C TYR A 392 1.08 14.58 -6.45
N ARG A 393 1.68 13.64 -7.18
CA ARG A 393 3.03 13.80 -7.71
C ARG A 393 3.06 13.33 -9.16
N GLU A 394 3.62 14.17 -10.01
CA GLU A 394 3.83 13.89 -11.42
C GLU A 394 5.32 13.65 -11.64
N HIS A 395 5.66 12.61 -12.41
CA HIS A 395 7.04 12.22 -12.66
C HIS A 395 7.51 12.57 -14.09
N THR A 396 7.34 13.82 -14.50
CA THR A 396 7.73 14.30 -15.85
C THR A 396 9.22 14.22 -16.12
N GLN A 397 10.06 14.24 -15.09
CA GLN A 397 11.50 14.02 -15.22
C GLN A 397 11.86 12.62 -15.76
N LEU A 398 10.88 11.71 -15.85
CA LEU A 398 11.01 10.40 -16.46
C LEU A 398 10.67 10.40 -17.96
N ILE A 399 10.22 11.52 -18.53
CA ILE A 399 9.92 11.65 -19.96
C ILE A 399 11.22 11.87 -20.73
N ASP A 400 11.41 11.15 -21.84
CA ASP A 400 12.51 11.28 -22.81
C ASP A 400 13.94 11.14 -22.26
N VAL A 401 14.12 10.62 -21.04
CA VAL A 401 15.45 10.22 -20.55
C VAL A 401 15.77 8.85 -21.14
N ALA A 402 16.85 8.74 -21.90
CA ALA A 402 17.36 7.45 -22.37
C ALA A 402 17.58 6.53 -21.15
N ASN A 403 16.83 5.42 -21.08
CA ASN A 403 16.77 4.47 -19.95
C ASN A 403 15.96 4.93 -18.72
N SER A 404 15.06 5.90 -18.87
CA SER A 404 13.98 6.09 -17.89
C SER A 404 13.13 4.82 -17.83
N GLN A 405 12.64 4.49 -16.63
CA GLN A 405 11.82 3.30 -16.39
C GLN A 405 10.52 3.79 -15.74
N GLY A 406 9.71 4.61 -16.41
CA GLY A 406 8.56 5.28 -15.78
C GLY A 406 7.19 4.71 -16.16
N GLY A 407 7.01 3.38 -16.20
CA GLY A 407 5.81 2.72 -16.71
C GLY A 407 4.79 2.18 -15.70
N HIS A 408 4.04 1.17 -16.13
CA HIS A 408 2.93 0.56 -15.39
C HIS A 408 3.38 -0.09 -14.08
N PHE A 409 4.55 -0.73 -14.10
CA PHE A 409 5.07 -1.44 -12.94
C PHE A 409 5.85 -0.45 -12.07
N ALA A 410 5.21 0.56 -11.49
CA ALA A 410 5.93 1.65 -10.79
C ALA A 410 6.84 1.17 -9.64
N ALA A 411 6.38 0.21 -8.84
CA ALA A 411 7.18 -0.40 -7.78
C ALA A 411 8.36 -1.19 -8.35
N MET A 412 8.18 -1.70 -9.56
CA MET A 412 9.26 -2.25 -10.34
C MET A 412 10.21 -1.17 -10.83
N GLU A 413 9.75 -0.31 -11.70
CA GLU A 413 10.62 0.45 -12.58
C GLU A 413 11.28 1.61 -11.82
N GLN A 414 10.59 2.14 -10.79
CA GLN A 414 11.06 3.23 -9.95
C GLN A 414 10.82 2.96 -8.45
N PRO A 415 11.46 1.93 -7.86
CA PRO A 415 11.19 1.54 -6.48
C PRO A 415 11.52 2.67 -5.50
N SER A 416 12.63 3.38 -5.73
CA SER A 416 13.03 4.54 -4.92
C SER A 416 12.04 5.69 -5.02
N THR A 417 11.52 5.96 -6.22
CA THR A 417 10.55 7.03 -6.45
C THR A 417 9.22 6.70 -5.78
N LEU A 418 8.66 5.50 -6.03
CA LEU A 418 7.40 5.10 -5.42
C LEU A 418 7.50 5.01 -3.89
N LYS A 419 8.59 4.45 -3.35
CA LYS A 419 8.87 4.45 -1.91
C LYS A 419 8.83 5.87 -1.35
N LYS A 420 9.56 6.81 -1.97
CA LYS A 420 9.63 8.20 -1.53
C LYS A 420 8.24 8.86 -1.54
N ASP A 421 7.47 8.63 -2.59
CA ASP A 421 6.11 9.17 -2.73
C ASP A 421 5.18 8.72 -1.61
N VAL A 422 5.19 7.42 -1.31
CA VAL A 422 4.38 6.83 -0.23
C VAL A 422 4.81 7.41 1.13
N CYS A 423 6.12 7.48 1.40
CA CYS A 423 6.65 8.09 2.63
C CYS A 423 6.24 9.57 2.77
N ASP A 424 6.36 10.36 1.70
CA ASP A 424 6.01 11.78 1.70
C ASP A 424 4.50 11.99 1.88
N PHE A 425 3.67 11.14 1.28
CA PHE A 425 2.22 11.14 1.45
C PHE A 425 1.84 10.89 2.91
N ILE A 426 2.42 9.87 3.53
CA ILE A 426 2.17 9.55 4.95
C ILE A 426 2.62 10.71 5.83
N ALA A 427 3.83 11.24 5.62
CA ALA A 427 4.34 12.37 6.39
C ALA A 427 3.47 13.63 6.25
N LYS A 428 2.90 13.87 5.06
CA LYS A 428 1.92 14.95 4.85
C LYS A 428 0.64 14.72 5.65
N LYS A 429 0.08 13.51 5.57
CA LYS A 429 -1.12 13.12 6.34
C LYS A 429 -0.92 13.26 7.84
N GLU A 430 0.25 12.91 8.37
CA GLU A 430 0.56 13.06 9.80
C GLU A 430 0.61 14.52 10.24
N ARG A 431 1.11 15.41 9.37
CA ARG A 431 1.10 16.87 9.61
C ARG A 431 -0.31 17.46 9.58
N GLU A 432 -1.15 17.03 8.64
CA GLU A 432 -2.46 17.65 8.35
C GLU A 432 -3.64 17.04 9.12
N HIS A 433 -3.58 15.75 9.49
CA HIS A 433 -4.74 15.01 10.02
C HIS A 433 -4.48 14.21 11.31
N GLY A 434 -3.32 14.39 11.97
CA GLY A 434 -3.14 13.95 13.36
C GLY A 434 -1.73 13.52 13.74
N PHE A 435 -1.03 14.40 14.47
CA PHE A 435 -0.17 14.19 15.67
C PHE A 435 0.74 15.40 15.99
N ALA A 436 0.57 16.54 15.32
CA ALA A 436 1.26 17.77 15.69
C ALA A 436 0.87 18.31 17.08
N GLU A 437 -0.30 17.96 17.62
CA GLU A 437 -0.77 18.44 18.94
C GLU A 437 -0.01 17.87 20.14
N LYS A 438 0.75 16.77 20.01
CA LYS A 438 1.61 16.31 21.14
C LYS A 438 3.04 16.77 21.03
N ARG A 439 3.62 16.86 19.82
CA ARG A 439 5.01 17.34 19.66
C ARG A 439 5.13 18.85 19.77
N ILE A 440 4.16 19.62 19.28
CA ILE A 440 4.19 21.08 19.38
C ILE A 440 3.90 21.52 20.82
N LEU A 441 2.99 20.85 21.55
CA LEU A 441 2.76 21.16 22.95
C LEU A 441 3.98 20.87 23.83
N THR A 442 4.70 19.77 23.60
CA THR A 442 5.92 19.47 24.37
C THR A 442 7.05 20.45 24.05
N VAL A 443 7.25 20.83 22.78
CA VAL A 443 8.30 21.80 22.41
C VAL A 443 7.93 23.21 22.89
N LEU A 444 6.67 23.63 22.79
CA LEU A 444 6.21 24.94 23.31
C LEU A 444 6.17 24.97 24.84
N LEU A 445 5.84 23.87 25.53
CA LEU A 445 5.98 23.79 26.99
C LEU A 445 7.45 23.87 27.38
N VAL A 446 8.35 23.17 26.70
CA VAL A 446 9.79 23.20 27.03
C VAL A 446 10.38 24.58 26.73
N GLU A 447 10.06 25.22 25.61
CA GLU A 447 10.55 26.58 25.30
C GLU A 447 9.97 27.66 26.23
N SER A 448 8.69 27.57 26.60
CA SER A 448 8.09 28.50 27.56
C SER A 448 8.63 28.28 28.97
N VAL A 449 8.71 27.04 29.45
CA VAL A 449 9.28 26.72 30.77
C VAL A 449 10.76 27.09 30.83
N THR A 450 11.53 26.93 29.75
CA THR A 450 12.95 27.32 29.71
C THR A 450 13.11 28.85 29.67
N LYS A 451 12.27 29.59 28.93
CA LYS A 451 12.28 31.08 28.96
C LYS A 451 11.88 31.65 30.32
N TYR A 452 10.87 31.09 30.97
CA TYR A 452 10.42 31.55 32.29
C TYR A 452 11.38 31.12 33.41
N SER A 453 12.01 29.94 33.32
CA SER A 453 13.01 29.49 34.30
C SER A 453 14.31 30.29 34.22
N ILE A 454 14.76 30.67 33.01
CA ILE A 454 15.96 31.51 32.83
C ILE A 454 15.71 32.96 33.27
N ALA A 455 14.49 33.48 33.07
CA ALA A 455 14.13 34.81 33.59
C ALA A 455 14.09 34.86 35.13
N PHE A 456 13.59 33.80 35.78
CA PHE A 456 13.47 33.74 37.24
C PHE A 456 14.81 33.51 37.97
N ILE A 457 15.74 32.77 37.36
CA ILE A 457 17.08 32.49 37.94
C ILE A 457 18.00 33.72 37.87
N SER A 458 17.76 34.70 36.99
CA SER A 458 18.61 35.89 36.90
C SER A 458 18.36 36.95 37.99
N GLN A 459 17.33 36.78 38.83
CA GLN A 459 16.91 37.82 39.79
C GLN A 459 17.13 37.45 41.27
N TYR A 460 17.41 36.18 41.60
CA TYR A 460 17.67 35.76 42.99
C TYR A 460 18.75 34.67 43.07
N ASN A 461 19.77 34.92 43.89
CA ASN A 461 21.03 34.18 43.95
C ASN A 461 20.96 32.87 44.76
N SER A 462 19.91 32.05 44.58
CA SER A 462 19.70 30.80 45.32
C SER A 462 19.16 29.69 44.41
N ILE A 463 19.74 28.49 44.53
CA ILE A 463 19.35 27.30 43.76
C ILE A 463 17.98 26.79 44.24
N ILE A 464 16.95 26.88 43.39
CA ILE A 464 15.62 26.31 43.61
C ILE A 464 15.46 25.10 42.68
N VAL A 465 15.18 23.93 43.24
CA VAL A 465 14.83 22.72 42.47
C VAL A 465 13.31 22.66 42.30
N ILE A 466 12.83 22.81 41.07
CA ILE A 466 11.40 22.72 40.72
C ILE A 466 11.12 21.32 40.19
N VAL A 467 10.19 20.60 40.82
CA VAL A 467 9.66 19.31 40.32
C VAL A 467 8.25 19.56 39.80
N ILE A 468 8.02 19.32 38.50
CA ILE A 468 6.71 19.48 37.85
C ILE A 468 6.06 18.10 37.70
N VAL A 469 4.89 17.90 38.32
CA VAL A 469 4.04 16.72 38.10
C VAL A 469 2.76 17.18 37.40
N ALA A 470 2.51 16.69 36.19
CA ALA A 470 1.27 16.94 35.45
C ALA A 470 0.33 15.74 35.58
N SER A 471 -0.86 15.94 36.15
CA SER A 471 -1.97 14.97 36.12
C SER A 471 -3.12 15.52 35.28
N VAL A 472 -3.62 14.71 34.36
CA VAL A 472 -4.82 15.00 33.56
C VAL A 472 -5.99 14.20 34.15
N MET A 473 -7.01 14.88 34.66
CA MET A 473 -8.27 14.26 35.11
C MET A 473 -9.39 14.59 34.10
N PRO A 474 -10.29 13.65 33.75
CA PRO A 474 -11.46 13.94 32.94
C PRO A 474 -12.54 14.62 33.79
N SER A 475 -13.13 15.71 33.27
CA SER A 475 -14.19 16.46 33.94
C SER A 475 -15.51 15.70 33.95
N THR A 476 -16.04 15.40 35.13
CA THR A 476 -17.44 15.01 35.35
C THR A 476 -18.18 16.13 36.10
N THR A 477 -19.30 16.59 35.55
CA THR A 477 -20.45 17.28 36.20
C THR A 477 -21.44 17.63 35.07
N GLY A 478 -22.76 17.44 35.05
CA GLY A 478 -23.83 16.85 35.88
C GLY A 478 -25.13 17.13 35.07
N GLY A 479 -25.97 16.17 34.70
CA GLY A 479 -27.09 15.65 35.49
C GLY A 479 -28.29 16.61 35.58
N PHE A 480 -29.41 16.36 34.86
CA PHE A 480 -30.80 16.51 35.34
C PHE A 480 -31.83 15.90 34.37
N GLU A 481 -32.74 15.07 34.91
CA GLU A 481 -33.95 14.53 34.29
C GLU A 481 -35.12 15.55 34.34
N THR A 482 -36.08 15.46 33.40
CA THR A 482 -37.53 15.35 33.68
C THR A 482 -38.33 15.00 32.41
N SER A 483 -39.50 14.39 32.63
CA SER A 483 -40.29 13.56 31.71
C SER A 483 -41.48 14.26 31.02
N LYS A 484 -41.99 13.57 29.96
CA LYS A 484 -43.36 13.53 29.36
C LYS A 484 -43.78 14.60 28.34
N GLY A 485 -44.36 14.11 27.23
CA GLY A 485 -45.52 14.75 26.58
C GLY A 485 -45.49 14.87 25.06
N GLU A 486 -46.44 14.20 24.40
CA GLU A 486 -46.67 14.09 22.94
C GLU A 486 -47.21 15.37 22.23
N LYS A 487 -46.99 15.39 20.90
CA LYS A 487 -47.78 16.01 19.80
C LYS A 487 -47.63 17.51 19.46
N GLY A 488 -47.11 17.74 18.23
CA GLY A 488 -47.82 18.52 17.20
C GLY A 488 -47.32 19.95 16.89
N GLY A 489 -46.84 20.14 15.66
CA GLY A 489 -47.18 21.32 14.85
C GLY A 489 -46.23 22.53 14.80
N LYS A 490 -45.72 22.76 13.58
CA LYS A 490 -45.27 24.03 12.94
C LYS A 490 -43.88 24.60 13.24
N LYS A 491 -43.29 25.05 12.12
CA LYS A 491 -41.97 25.63 11.85
C LYS A 491 -41.65 26.88 12.67
N THR A 492 -40.40 26.98 13.12
CA THR A 492 -39.64 28.23 13.24
C THR A 492 -38.15 27.94 13.03
N GLU A 493 -37.53 28.69 12.10
CA GLU A 493 -36.08 28.68 11.81
C GLU A 493 -35.27 29.15 13.03
N LEU A 494 -34.14 28.50 13.31
CA LEU A 494 -33.14 28.90 14.30
C LEU A 494 -31.87 29.39 13.59
N PRO A 495 -31.26 30.51 14.03
CA PRO A 495 -30.06 31.04 13.39
C PRO A 495 -28.82 30.25 13.82
N ILE A 496 -27.92 30.00 12.86
CA ILE A 496 -26.57 29.46 13.08
C ILE A 496 -25.77 30.50 13.88
N ARG A 497 -25.44 30.21 15.14
CA ARG A 497 -24.41 30.93 15.91
C ARG A 497 -23.09 30.16 15.87
N LYS A 498 -22.01 30.89 15.61
CA LYS A 498 -20.61 30.44 15.65
C LYS A 498 -20.32 29.75 17.00
N MET A 499 -19.64 28.60 16.94
CA MET A 499 -18.91 28.05 18.10
C MET A 499 -17.73 28.99 18.38
N GLU A 500 -17.78 29.68 19.52
CA GLU A 500 -16.62 30.34 20.12
C GLU A 500 -15.84 29.31 20.94
N GLU A 501 -14.52 29.41 20.89
CA GLU A 501 -13.54 28.53 21.56
C GLU A 501 -13.71 28.55 23.08
N LEU A 502 -13.77 27.37 23.71
CA LEU A 502 -13.69 27.20 25.17
C LEU A 502 -12.21 27.18 25.60
N PRO A 503 -11.77 28.01 26.56
CA PRO A 503 -10.39 27.97 27.03
C PRO A 503 -10.17 26.78 27.99
N PHE A 504 -9.11 26.02 27.75
CA PHE A 504 -8.59 25.01 28.69
C PHE A 504 -7.87 25.71 29.86
N MET A 505 -8.29 25.45 31.10
CA MET A 505 -7.57 25.85 32.31
C MET A 505 -6.50 24.81 32.66
N ALA A 506 -5.23 25.22 32.72
CA ALA A 506 -4.15 24.42 33.29
C ALA A 506 -3.80 24.97 34.69
N THR A 507 -3.93 24.15 35.72
CA THR A 507 -3.60 24.54 37.10
C THR A 507 -2.15 24.18 37.41
N LEU A 508 -1.33 25.18 37.74
CA LEU A 508 0.08 25.00 38.13
C LEU A 508 0.17 24.89 39.67
N HIS A 509 0.70 23.77 40.18
CA HIS A 509 1.01 23.63 41.61
C HIS A 509 2.50 23.89 41.85
N LEU A 510 2.82 24.97 42.57
CA LEU A 510 4.17 25.28 43.04
C LEU A 510 4.37 24.71 44.46
N PHE A 511 5.34 23.82 44.62
CA PHE A 511 5.77 23.34 45.94
C PHE A 511 7.09 23.99 46.33
N PHE A 512 7.11 24.66 47.47
CA PHE A 512 8.32 25.19 48.09
C PHE A 512 8.88 24.13 49.06
N LEU A 513 10.09 23.63 48.81
CA LEU A 513 10.81 22.79 49.77
C LEU A 513 11.90 23.65 50.44
N PRO A 514 11.92 23.79 51.77
CA PRO A 514 13.01 24.45 52.47
C PRO A 514 14.25 23.55 52.51
N SER A 515 15.40 24.16 52.26
CA SER A 515 16.71 23.49 52.25
C SER A 515 17.29 23.35 53.66
N HIS A 516 17.41 22.08 54.11
CA HIS A 516 18.37 21.53 55.09
C HIS A 516 18.13 21.70 56.62
N PRO A 517 18.75 20.85 57.48
CA PRO A 517 18.03 19.89 58.34
C PRO A 517 18.07 20.21 59.85
N ASP A 518 17.28 19.43 60.60
CA ASP A 518 17.21 19.23 62.06
C ASP A 518 16.10 19.92 62.89
N ALA A 519 15.55 19.07 63.79
CA ALA A 519 14.84 19.31 65.04
C ALA A 519 13.31 19.56 65.04
N THR A 520 12.59 18.46 65.34
CA THR A 520 11.53 18.30 66.37
C THR A 520 10.31 19.24 66.48
N LYS A 521 9.14 18.58 66.42
CA LYS A 521 7.88 18.76 67.21
C LYS A 521 6.93 19.95 66.96
N GLN A 522 5.65 19.53 66.90
CA GLN A 522 4.40 20.14 67.40
C GLN A 522 3.48 20.96 66.46
N ASN A 523 2.22 20.49 66.45
CA ASN A 523 0.93 21.16 66.18
C ASN A 523 0.93 22.69 66.11
N THR A 524 0.24 23.25 65.12
CA THR A 524 -1.09 23.92 65.29
C THR A 524 -1.60 24.50 63.96
N SER A 525 -2.93 24.62 63.91
CA SER A 525 -3.77 25.27 62.91
C SER A 525 -3.32 26.68 62.50
N GLN A 526 -3.45 27.02 61.22
CA GLN A 526 -3.91 28.36 60.82
C GLN A 526 -4.41 28.40 59.37
N GLU A 527 -5.59 29.01 59.22
CA GLU A 527 -6.21 29.48 57.99
C GLU A 527 -5.23 30.37 57.21
N ASN A 528 -5.26 30.29 55.87
CA ASN A 528 -4.80 31.40 55.05
C ASN A 528 -5.69 31.57 53.81
N THR A 529 -5.98 32.85 53.60
CA THR A 529 -6.89 33.49 52.67
C THR A 529 -6.35 33.44 51.24
N HIS A 530 -7.21 33.04 50.28
CA HIS A 530 -6.92 33.15 48.86
C HIS A 530 -7.18 34.58 48.36
N SER A 531 -6.13 35.34 48.04
CA SER A 531 -6.23 36.48 47.12
C SER A 531 -5.96 36.00 45.69
N LEU A 532 -6.97 36.05 44.83
CA LEU A 532 -6.78 35.90 43.39
C LEU A 532 -6.14 37.16 42.82
N LEU A 533 -4.92 37.04 42.30
CA LEU A 533 -4.39 37.95 41.29
C LEU A 533 -4.53 37.23 39.94
N THR A 534 -5.49 37.68 39.14
CA THR A 534 -5.64 37.32 37.72
C THR A 534 -4.61 38.08 36.88
N HIS A 535 -3.79 37.34 36.12
CA HIS A 535 -3.25 37.79 34.84
C HIS A 535 -3.18 36.62 33.86
#